data_AF-A0A547Q7F6-F1
#
_entry.id   AF-A0A547Q7F6-F1
#
_cell.length_a   1.000
_cell.length_b   1.000
_cell.length_c   1.000
_cell.angle_alpha   90.00
_cell.angle_beta   90.00
_cell.angle_gamma   90.00
#
_symmetry.space_group_name_H-M   'P 1'
#
loop_
_entity.id
_entity.type
_entity.pdbx_description
1 polymer ?
#
loop_
_entity_poly.entity_id
_entity_poly.type
_entity_poly.pdbx_seq_one_letter_code
_entity_poly.pdbx_strand_id
1 'polypeptide(L)'
;MNFDGASFTVCRIDPAQEEVRLFLYDDEGQPHASFRSVNGALRGEGKQLGVAMNAGMYHPNRAPVGLYLEDGTQEMRLVTNAGPGNFGLLPNGVLCLSSGRAEVIESLTYERRQPGCTYATQSGPMLVIDGALHPRFLPKSDSVYERNGAAVAADGTLFFAISNDKVNFHHFGRLFRDVLKTPNALYLDGNISRLYDAGSGRHDAGWPMGPIIGTVEKAE
;
A
#
# COMPACT_ATOMS: atom_id res chain seq x y z
N MET A 1 -16.94 6.53 3.26
CA MET A 1 -17.63 6.05 4.48
C MET A 1 -17.18 6.87 5.69
N ASN A 2 -17.98 6.94 6.76
CA ASN A 2 -17.58 7.62 8.00
C ASN A 2 -17.37 6.59 9.12
N PHE A 3 -16.33 6.78 9.94
CA PHE A 3 -16.04 5.92 11.09
C PHE A 3 -15.39 6.73 12.21
N ASP A 4 -16.00 6.66 13.41
CA ASP A 4 -15.49 7.28 14.64
C ASP A 4 -15.10 8.77 14.43
N GLY A 5 -15.99 9.51 13.75
CA GLY A 5 -15.85 10.94 13.50
C GLY A 5 -14.97 11.35 12.31
N ALA A 6 -14.37 10.42 11.57
CA ALA A 6 -13.54 10.71 10.38
C ALA A 6 -14.10 10.06 9.10
N SER A 7 -13.84 10.72 7.96
CA SER A 7 -14.18 10.25 6.63
C SER A 7 -13.04 9.40 6.04
N PHE A 8 -13.41 8.28 5.42
CA PHE A 8 -12.50 7.35 4.75
C PHE A 8 -13.00 6.98 3.36
N THR A 9 -12.06 6.78 2.45
CA THR A 9 -12.31 6.13 1.17
C THR A 9 -11.71 4.73 1.24
N VAL A 10 -12.51 3.72 0.91
CA VAL A 10 -12.11 2.31 0.94
C VAL A 10 -12.45 1.71 -0.42
N CYS A 11 -11.43 1.20 -1.09
CA CYS A 11 -11.53 0.53 -2.37
C CYS A 11 -11.40 -0.97 -2.13
N ARG A 12 -12.40 -1.73 -2.58
CA ARG A 12 -12.42 -3.20 -2.54
C ARG A 12 -11.92 -3.72 -3.88
N ILE A 13 -10.94 -4.60 -3.84
CA ILE A 13 -10.31 -5.19 -5.02
C ILE A 13 -10.40 -6.71 -4.88
N ASP A 14 -10.79 -7.41 -5.93
CA ASP A 14 -10.71 -8.86 -6.04
C ASP A 14 -9.46 -9.25 -6.85
N PRO A 15 -8.36 -9.70 -6.21
CA PRO A 15 -7.13 -10.05 -6.92
C PRO A 15 -7.30 -11.20 -7.91
N ALA A 16 -8.38 -11.99 -7.83
CA ALA A 16 -8.69 -13.05 -8.78
C ALA A 16 -9.31 -12.55 -10.09
N GLN A 17 -9.85 -11.32 -10.10
CA GLN A 17 -10.51 -10.71 -11.25
C GLN A 17 -9.79 -9.45 -11.74
N GLU A 18 -9.11 -8.75 -10.83
CA GLU A 18 -8.45 -7.48 -11.07
C GLU A 18 -6.94 -7.64 -11.00
N GLU A 19 -6.25 -7.22 -12.06
CA GLU A 19 -4.80 -7.24 -12.13
C GLU A 19 -4.23 -6.13 -11.24
N VAL A 20 -3.44 -6.47 -10.22
CA VAL A 20 -2.77 -5.50 -9.34
C VAL A 20 -1.27 -5.51 -9.65
N ARG A 21 -0.71 -4.35 -9.98
CA ARG A 21 0.72 -4.19 -10.28
C ARG A 21 1.38 -3.16 -9.36
N LEU A 22 2.70 -3.28 -9.23
CA LEU A 22 3.56 -2.20 -8.75
C LEU A 22 4.22 -1.51 -9.94
N PHE A 23 4.52 -0.22 -9.76
CA PHE A 23 5.20 0.62 -10.73
C PHE A 23 6.24 1.47 -10.01
N LEU A 24 7.50 1.41 -10.46
CA LEU A 24 8.57 2.26 -9.94
C LEU A 24 9.24 3.08 -11.04
N TYR A 25 9.89 2.41 -11.99
CA TYR A 25 10.64 3.04 -13.08
C TYR A 25 9.97 2.76 -14.43
N ASP A 26 10.06 3.72 -15.34
CA ASP A 26 9.72 3.51 -16.75
C ASP A 26 10.83 2.73 -17.49
N ASP A 27 10.59 2.46 -18.77
CA ASP A 27 11.51 1.72 -19.64
C ASP A 27 12.86 2.46 -19.82
N GLU A 28 12.91 3.77 -19.58
CA GLU A 28 14.13 4.58 -19.57
C GLU A 28 14.84 4.61 -18.20
N GLY A 29 14.33 3.88 -17.21
CA GLY A 29 14.86 3.82 -15.85
C GLY A 29 14.60 5.07 -15.02
N GLN A 30 13.67 5.93 -15.44
CA GLN A 30 13.25 7.11 -14.67
C GLN A 30 12.06 6.79 -13.78
N PRO A 31 11.99 7.34 -12.54
CA PRO A 31 10.83 7.10 -11.69
C PRO A 31 9.55 7.64 -12.32
N HIS A 32 8.49 6.83 -12.37
CA HIS A 32 7.17 7.30 -12.83
C HIS A 32 6.68 8.49 -11.99
N ALA A 33 6.82 8.36 -10.67
CA ALA A 33 6.57 9.36 -9.64
C ALA A 33 5.18 10.02 -9.59
N SER A 34 4.26 9.65 -10.48
CA SER A 34 2.89 10.17 -10.53
C SER A 34 1.96 9.18 -11.22
N PHE A 35 0.68 9.17 -10.84
CA PHE A 35 -0.35 8.35 -11.51
C PHE A 35 -0.50 8.71 -12.99
N ARG A 36 -0.29 9.99 -13.34
CA ARG A 36 -0.31 10.45 -14.74
C ARG A 36 0.78 9.78 -15.58
N SER A 37 2.00 9.66 -15.05
CA SER A 37 3.09 8.97 -15.76
C SER A 37 2.78 7.49 -15.95
N VAL A 38 2.30 6.82 -14.89
CA VAL A 38 1.88 5.41 -14.96
C VAL A 38 0.77 5.19 -16.00
N ASN A 39 -0.27 6.03 -16.01
CA ASN A 39 -1.31 5.99 -17.04
C ASN A 39 -0.78 6.27 -18.45
N GLY A 40 0.25 7.10 -18.58
CA GLY A 40 0.94 7.34 -19.85
C GLY A 40 1.60 6.07 -20.40
N ALA A 41 2.29 5.32 -19.54
CA ALA A 41 2.91 4.05 -19.88
C ALA A 41 1.86 2.97 -20.22
N LEU A 42 0.85 2.81 -19.36
CA LEU A 42 -0.24 1.82 -19.55
C LEU A 42 -1.05 2.06 -20.82
N ARG A 43 -1.14 3.31 -21.30
CA ARG A 43 -1.84 3.62 -22.55
C ARG A 43 -1.21 2.90 -23.75
N GLY A 44 0.10 2.68 -23.74
CA GLY A 44 0.78 1.88 -24.77
C GLY A 44 0.29 0.43 -24.84
N GLU A 45 -0.20 -0.10 -23.72
CA GLU A 45 -0.82 -1.43 -23.61
C GLU A 45 -2.34 -1.42 -23.84
N GLY A 46 -2.95 -0.27 -24.13
CA GLY A 46 -4.41 -0.12 -24.16
C GLY A 46 -5.06 -0.26 -22.77
N LYS A 47 -4.31 0.08 -21.72
CA LYS A 47 -4.71 -0.05 -20.32
C LYS A 47 -4.67 1.29 -19.59
N GLN A 48 -5.25 1.32 -18.40
CA GLN A 48 -5.19 2.43 -17.46
C GLN A 48 -5.19 1.91 -16.01
N LEU A 49 -4.85 2.78 -15.06
CA LEU A 49 -5.08 2.55 -13.64
C LEU A 49 -6.58 2.60 -13.34
N GLY A 50 -7.07 1.67 -12.53
CA GLY A 50 -8.41 1.74 -11.94
C GLY A 50 -8.35 2.46 -10.59
N VAL A 51 -7.84 1.78 -9.57
CA VAL A 51 -7.53 2.33 -8.24
C VAL A 51 -6.04 2.25 -7.98
N ALA A 52 -5.41 3.33 -7.52
CA ALA A 52 -3.98 3.33 -7.19
C ALA A 52 -3.62 4.21 -5.99
N MET A 53 -2.51 3.88 -5.34
CA MET A 53 -1.93 4.62 -4.23
C MET A 53 -0.41 4.69 -4.36
N ASN A 54 0.22 5.62 -3.65
CA ASN A 54 1.64 5.44 -3.31
C ASN A 54 1.80 4.18 -2.45
N ALA A 55 2.84 3.39 -2.71
CA ALA A 55 3.13 2.15 -2.02
C ALA A 55 4.09 2.38 -0.83
N GLY A 56 5.10 1.52 -0.66
CA GLY A 56 6.06 1.61 0.43
C GLY A 56 6.90 2.90 0.47
N MET A 57 7.52 3.14 1.62
CA MET A 57 8.43 4.28 1.83
C MET A 57 9.60 4.28 0.85
N TYR A 58 10.10 5.48 0.51
CA TYR A 58 11.16 5.68 -0.47
C TYR A 58 12.19 6.73 -0.03
N HIS A 59 13.39 6.66 -0.61
CA HIS A 59 14.49 7.63 -0.45
C HIS A 59 14.28 8.87 -1.35
N PRO A 60 14.99 9.99 -1.13
CA PRO A 60 14.80 11.21 -1.94
C PRO A 60 14.94 11.01 -3.47
N ASN A 61 15.71 10.01 -3.90
CA ASN A 61 15.85 9.59 -5.29
C ASN A 61 14.73 8.65 -5.80
N ARG A 62 13.67 8.46 -5.00
CA ARG A 62 12.50 7.61 -5.26
C ARG A 62 12.72 6.11 -5.15
N ALA A 63 13.93 5.67 -4.85
CA ALA A 63 14.21 4.26 -4.61
C ALA A 63 13.46 3.74 -3.35
N PRO A 64 12.90 2.53 -3.37
CA PRO A 64 12.21 1.94 -2.21
C PRO A 64 13.16 1.73 -1.03
N VAL A 65 12.64 1.91 0.20
CA VAL A 65 13.41 1.72 1.45
C VAL A 65 13.52 0.24 1.84
N GLY A 66 12.46 -0.54 1.60
CA GLY A 66 12.37 -1.96 1.93
C GLY A 66 12.17 -2.83 0.70
N LEU A 67 11.82 -4.11 0.90
CA LEU A 67 11.59 -5.06 -0.19
C LEU A 67 10.74 -4.42 -1.30
N TYR A 68 11.25 -4.49 -2.51
CA TYR A 68 10.51 -4.14 -3.71
C TYR A 68 10.77 -5.19 -4.77
N LEU A 69 9.68 -5.82 -5.22
CA LEU A 69 9.66 -6.82 -6.27
C LEU A 69 8.63 -6.36 -7.31
N GLU A 70 9.08 -6.21 -8.55
CA GLU A 70 8.25 -5.81 -9.69
C GLU A 70 8.44 -6.84 -10.81
N ASP A 71 7.35 -7.50 -11.19
CA ASP A 71 7.33 -8.57 -12.20
C ASP A 71 8.44 -9.63 -12.01
N GLY A 72 8.60 -10.09 -10.76
CA GLY A 72 9.61 -11.07 -10.37
C GLY A 72 11.04 -10.53 -10.25
N THR A 73 11.29 -9.26 -10.57
CA THR A 73 12.59 -8.60 -10.44
C THR A 73 12.70 -7.84 -9.11
N GLN A 74 13.71 -8.15 -8.31
CA GLN A 74 13.89 -7.54 -7.00
C GLN A 74 14.80 -6.31 -7.07
N GLU A 75 14.22 -5.12 -6.96
CA GLU A 75 14.97 -3.85 -6.93
C GLU A 75 15.57 -3.55 -5.56
N MET A 76 14.93 -4.02 -4.49
CA MET A 76 15.40 -3.79 -3.12
C MET A 76 15.10 -5.00 -2.24
N ARG A 77 16.05 -5.35 -1.38
CA ARG A 77 15.93 -6.48 -0.45
C ARG A 77 14.99 -6.16 0.71
N LEU A 78 14.49 -7.21 1.36
CA LEU A 78 13.80 -7.12 2.64
C LEU A 78 14.68 -6.48 3.72
N VAL A 79 14.07 -5.66 4.58
CA VAL A 79 14.70 -5.02 5.73
C VAL A 79 13.97 -5.41 7.01
N THR A 80 14.60 -6.25 7.84
CA THR A 80 13.99 -6.79 9.07
C THR A 80 14.42 -6.06 10.35
N ASN A 81 15.45 -5.22 10.25
CA ASN A 81 15.96 -4.47 11.39
C ASN A 81 15.13 -3.23 11.68
N ALA A 82 15.06 -2.85 12.96
CA ALA A 82 14.53 -1.56 13.35
C ALA A 82 15.36 -0.42 12.74
N GLY A 83 14.71 0.72 12.51
CA GLY A 83 15.32 1.88 11.87
C GLY A 83 14.58 3.18 12.22
N PRO A 84 14.98 4.31 11.63
CA PRO A 84 14.28 5.57 11.83
C PRO A 84 12.91 5.58 11.13
N GLY A 85 12.01 6.45 11.61
CA GLY A 85 10.70 6.71 11.00
C GLY A 85 9.69 5.57 11.13
N ASN A 86 8.58 5.68 10.38
CA ASN A 86 7.48 4.72 10.43
C ASN A 86 7.90 3.30 9.99
N PHE A 87 8.83 3.21 9.04
CA PHE A 87 9.35 1.93 8.55
C PHE A 87 10.02 1.09 9.64
N GLY A 88 10.69 1.75 10.59
CA GLY A 88 11.33 1.10 11.74
C GLY A 88 10.43 0.87 12.94
N LEU A 89 9.15 1.28 12.87
CA LEU A 89 8.16 0.97 13.90
C LEU A 89 7.69 -0.48 13.73
N LEU A 90 8.47 -1.41 14.29
CA LEU A 90 8.20 -2.85 14.20
C LEU A 90 6.98 -3.30 15.03
N PRO A 91 6.22 -4.31 14.55
CA PRO A 91 6.42 -5.03 13.28
C PRO A 91 6.05 -4.23 12.02
N ASN A 92 6.82 -4.43 10.96
CA ASN A 92 6.49 -4.00 9.59
C ASN A 92 6.10 -5.24 8.74
N GLY A 93 5.64 -5.01 7.51
CA GLY A 93 5.06 -6.08 6.71
C GLY A 93 5.31 -5.91 5.22
N VAL A 94 5.00 -6.96 4.48
CA VAL A 94 5.06 -7.03 3.02
C VAL A 94 3.66 -7.26 2.50
N LEU A 95 3.22 -6.39 1.58
CA LEU A 95 2.10 -6.70 0.70
C LEU A 95 2.68 -7.53 -0.46
N CYS A 96 2.35 -8.81 -0.48
CA CYS A 96 2.74 -9.79 -1.49
C CYS A 96 1.57 -10.01 -2.45
N LEU A 97 1.84 -9.93 -3.75
CA LEU A 97 0.88 -10.20 -4.81
C LEU A 97 1.41 -11.35 -5.66
N SER A 98 0.51 -12.25 -6.03
CA SER A 98 0.74 -13.39 -6.91
C SER A 98 -0.49 -13.57 -7.82
N SER A 99 -0.42 -14.47 -8.80
CA SER A 99 -1.55 -14.71 -9.71
C SER A 99 -2.83 -15.03 -8.93
N GLY A 100 -3.81 -14.13 -9.01
CA GLY A 100 -5.11 -14.29 -8.39
C GLY A 100 -5.17 -14.07 -6.87
N ARG A 101 -4.08 -13.63 -6.22
CA ARG A 101 -4.00 -13.58 -4.75
C ARG A 101 -3.13 -12.44 -4.23
N ALA A 102 -3.63 -11.80 -3.17
CA ALA A 102 -2.87 -10.87 -2.33
C ALA A 102 -2.69 -11.45 -0.91
N GLU A 103 -1.63 -11.05 -0.22
CA GLU A 103 -1.43 -11.33 1.21
C GLU A 103 -0.65 -10.20 1.88
N VAL A 104 -1.03 -9.81 3.10
CA VAL A 104 -0.21 -8.94 3.96
C VAL A 104 0.48 -9.83 4.99
N ILE A 105 1.81 -9.82 4.98
CA ILE A 105 2.65 -10.75 5.74
C ILE A 105 3.64 -9.96 6.61
N GLU A 106 3.74 -10.28 7.90
CA GLU A 106 4.77 -9.72 8.78
C GLU A 106 6.18 -10.04 8.25
N SER A 107 7.10 -9.09 8.30
CA SER A 107 8.37 -9.20 7.57
C SER A 107 9.28 -10.37 7.99
N LEU A 108 9.40 -10.71 9.27
CA LEU A 108 10.15 -11.91 9.69
C LEU A 108 9.45 -13.20 9.24
N THR A 109 8.14 -13.19 9.20
CA THR A 109 7.32 -14.30 8.68
C THR A 109 7.48 -14.44 7.16
N TYR A 110 7.55 -13.34 6.44
CA TYR A 110 7.89 -13.31 5.02
C TYR A 110 9.28 -13.90 4.77
N GLU A 111 10.29 -13.47 5.55
CA GLU A 111 11.67 -13.97 5.45
C GLU A 111 11.75 -15.50 5.61
N ARG A 112 10.97 -16.07 6.54
CA ARG A 112 10.92 -17.52 6.77
C ARG A 112 10.14 -18.28 5.71
N ARG A 113 9.00 -17.73 5.24
CA ARG A 113 8.09 -18.42 4.30
C ARG A 113 8.55 -18.31 2.85
N GLN A 114 9.23 -17.22 2.49
CA GLN A 114 9.63 -16.86 1.13
C GLN A 114 8.53 -17.15 0.10
N PRO A 115 7.35 -16.54 0.25
CA PRO A 115 6.25 -16.77 -0.69
C PRO A 115 6.67 -16.33 -2.09
N GLY A 116 6.27 -17.10 -3.11
CA GLY A 116 6.52 -16.78 -4.51
C GLY A 116 5.66 -15.64 -5.02
N CYS A 117 5.92 -14.41 -4.55
CA CYS A 117 5.26 -13.20 -5.04
C CYS A 117 5.75 -12.86 -6.45
N THR A 118 4.88 -12.31 -7.29
CA THR A 118 5.26 -11.65 -8.55
C THR A 118 5.52 -10.17 -8.30
N TYR A 119 4.74 -9.56 -7.41
CA TYR A 119 4.96 -8.19 -6.94
C TYR A 119 5.00 -8.18 -5.41
N ALA A 120 5.87 -7.36 -4.84
CA ALA A 120 5.92 -7.20 -3.39
C ALA A 120 6.41 -5.81 -3.01
N THR A 121 5.75 -5.19 -2.03
CA THR A 121 6.22 -3.94 -1.42
C THR A 121 6.24 -4.09 0.09
N GLN A 122 7.40 -3.85 0.70
CA GLN A 122 7.51 -3.76 2.15
C GLN A 122 7.16 -2.35 2.61
N SER A 123 6.34 -2.28 3.66
CA SER A 123 5.99 -1.03 4.30
C SER A 123 5.70 -1.25 5.78
N GLY A 124 5.58 -0.15 6.53
CA GLY A 124 5.33 -0.23 7.95
C GLY A 124 4.99 1.11 8.59
N PRO A 125 4.42 1.08 9.80
CA PRO A 125 4.14 -0.10 10.63
C PRO A 125 3.03 -1.01 10.07
N MET A 126 2.97 -2.27 10.49
CA MET A 126 1.73 -3.04 10.37
C MET A 126 0.64 -2.36 11.22
N LEU A 127 -0.58 -2.31 10.70
CA LEU A 127 -1.72 -1.70 11.38
C LEU A 127 -2.48 -2.72 12.23
N VAL A 128 -2.65 -3.92 11.67
CA VAL A 128 -3.29 -5.06 12.31
C VAL A 128 -2.39 -6.28 12.07
N ILE A 129 -2.14 -7.05 13.13
CA ILE A 129 -1.35 -8.27 13.13
C ILE A 129 -2.19 -9.35 13.81
N ASP A 130 -2.55 -10.40 13.08
CA ASP A 130 -3.38 -11.50 13.56
C ASP A 130 -4.66 -11.03 14.30
N GLY A 131 -5.32 -10.00 13.75
CA GLY A 131 -6.53 -9.40 14.30
C GLY A 131 -6.33 -8.45 15.48
N ALA A 132 -5.10 -8.26 15.97
CA ALA A 132 -4.76 -7.30 17.01
C ALA A 132 -4.19 -6.00 16.41
N LEU A 133 -4.45 -4.85 17.04
CA LEU A 133 -3.76 -3.61 16.65
C LEU A 133 -2.28 -3.70 17.00
N HIS A 134 -1.47 -2.98 16.25
CA HIS A 134 -0.06 -2.82 16.55
C HIS A 134 0.15 -2.32 18.01
N PRO A 135 0.99 -2.99 18.81
CA PRO A 135 1.06 -2.76 20.27
C PRO A 135 1.58 -1.38 20.65
N ARG A 136 2.31 -0.71 19.75
CA ARG A 136 2.83 0.65 19.95
C ARG A 136 1.84 1.77 19.64
N PHE A 137 0.63 1.48 19.15
CA PHE A 137 -0.33 2.51 18.80
C PHE A 137 -1.03 3.07 20.04
N LEU A 138 -0.86 4.37 20.26
CA LEU A 138 -1.48 5.08 21.38
C LEU A 138 -2.83 5.68 20.95
N PRO A 139 -3.93 5.42 21.66
CA PRO A 139 -5.24 5.98 21.33
C PRO A 139 -5.27 7.51 21.25
N LYS A 140 -4.47 8.18 22.09
CA LYS A 140 -4.38 9.64 22.21
C LYS A 140 -3.06 10.21 21.64
N SER A 141 -2.47 9.55 20.64
CA SER A 141 -1.29 10.07 19.94
C SER A 141 -1.60 11.40 19.24
N ASP A 142 -0.66 12.34 19.30
CA ASP A 142 -0.68 13.64 18.62
C ASP A 142 -0.21 13.57 17.15
N SER A 143 0.51 12.52 16.78
CA SER A 143 0.85 12.17 15.39
C SER A 143 -0.41 11.89 14.55
N VAL A 144 -0.96 12.95 13.94
CA VAL A 144 -2.15 12.88 13.08
C VAL A 144 -1.82 13.32 11.64
N TYR A 145 -2.18 12.48 10.69
CA TYR A 145 -1.92 12.69 9.26
C TYR A 145 -3.08 12.11 8.44
N GLU A 146 -3.16 12.50 7.17
CA GLU A 146 -3.84 11.66 6.18
C GLU A 146 -3.03 10.36 6.03
N ARG A 147 -3.71 9.22 6.05
CA ARG A 147 -3.06 7.91 6.12
C ARG A 147 -3.67 6.99 5.08
N ASN A 148 -2.82 6.29 4.33
CA ASN A 148 -3.21 5.19 3.47
C ASN A 148 -2.65 3.84 3.94
N GLY A 149 -3.34 2.77 3.57
CA GLY A 149 -2.98 1.43 4.00
C GLY A 149 -3.59 0.37 3.09
N ALA A 150 -3.00 -0.81 3.16
CA ALA A 150 -3.46 -2.00 2.47
C ALA A 150 -3.76 -3.12 3.46
N ALA A 151 -4.80 -3.88 3.21
CA ALA A 151 -5.17 -5.03 4.02
C ALA A 151 -5.77 -6.12 3.15
N VAL A 152 -5.64 -7.37 3.58
CA VAL A 152 -6.26 -8.51 2.90
C VAL A 152 -7.18 -9.22 3.87
N ALA A 153 -8.45 -9.37 3.50
CA ALA A 153 -9.43 -10.10 4.29
C ALA A 153 -9.26 -11.61 4.18
N ALA A 154 -9.90 -12.36 5.08
CA ALA A 154 -9.82 -13.81 5.12
C ALA A 154 -10.35 -14.50 3.84
N ASP A 155 -11.23 -13.82 3.10
CA ASP A 155 -11.76 -14.29 1.81
C ASP A 155 -10.84 -13.97 0.61
N GLY A 156 -9.68 -13.34 0.85
CA GLY A 156 -8.72 -12.95 -0.19
C GLY A 156 -8.96 -11.56 -0.78
N THR A 157 -10.01 -10.85 -0.35
CA THR A 157 -10.29 -9.47 -0.79
C THR A 157 -9.15 -8.54 -0.39
N LEU A 158 -8.58 -7.82 -1.35
CA LEU A 158 -7.63 -6.74 -1.10
C LEU A 158 -8.40 -5.43 -0.85
N PHE A 159 -8.03 -4.72 0.19
CA PHE A 159 -8.52 -3.39 0.50
C PHE A 159 -7.39 -2.38 0.39
N PHE A 160 -7.64 -1.31 -0.37
CA PHE A 160 -6.93 -0.06 -0.22
C PHE A 160 -7.81 0.91 0.54
N ALA A 161 -7.25 1.62 1.52
CA ALA A 161 -7.98 2.62 2.27
C ALA A 161 -7.14 3.86 2.49
N ILE A 162 -7.79 5.02 2.44
CA ILE A 162 -7.21 6.33 2.78
C ILE A 162 -8.15 7.09 3.71
N SER A 163 -7.60 7.76 4.72
CA SER A 163 -8.33 8.74 5.51
C SER A 163 -8.41 10.06 4.75
N ASN A 164 -9.60 10.62 4.65
CA ASN A 164 -9.82 11.96 4.07
C ASN A 164 -9.60 13.06 5.12
N ASP A 165 -9.54 12.68 6.40
CA ASP A 165 -9.21 13.53 7.53
C ASP A 165 -7.90 13.08 8.19
N LYS A 166 -7.31 13.96 9.03
CA LYS A 166 -6.13 13.63 9.82
C LYS A 166 -6.51 12.70 10.98
N VAL A 167 -5.90 11.53 11.01
CA VAL A 167 -6.11 10.51 12.04
C VAL A 167 -4.78 10.00 12.59
N ASN A 168 -4.76 9.48 13.81
CA ASN A 168 -3.59 8.79 14.34
C ASN A 168 -3.58 7.30 13.93
N PHE A 169 -2.45 6.62 14.15
CA PHE A 169 -2.31 5.20 13.80
C PHE A 169 -3.33 4.30 14.51
N HIS A 170 -3.68 4.60 15.76
CA HIS A 170 -4.68 3.81 16.49
C HIS A 170 -6.05 3.90 15.83
N HIS A 171 -6.50 5.11 15.47
CA HIS A 171 -7.77 5.33 14.77
C HIS A 171 -7.75 4.68 13.38
N PHE A 172 -6.68 4.86 12.61
CA PHE A 172 -6.56 4.24 11.29
C PHE A 172 -6.54 2.71 11.35
N GLY A 173 -5.77 2.13 12.27
CA GLY A 173 -5.73 0.67 12.47
C GLY A 173 -7.10 0.10 12.88
N ARG A 174 -7.91 0.84 13.64
CA ARG A 174 -9.27 0.44 13.99
C ARG A 174 -10.22 0.36 12.80
N LEU A 175 -10.01 1.13 11.74
CA LEU A 175 -10.77 0.93 10.49
C LEU A 175 -10.60 -0.51 10.01
N PHE A 176 -9.36 -0.99 9.92
CA PHE A 176 -9.04 -2.33 9.44
C PHE A 176 -9.51 -3.43 10.39
N ARG A 177 -9.30 -3.25 11.70
CA ARG A 177 -9.67 -4.25 12.71
C ARG A 177 -11.18 -4.32 12.97
N ASP A 178 -11.81 -3.17 13.23
CA ASP A 178 -13.17 -3.11 13.75
C ASP A 178 -14.22 -3.10 12.62
N VAL A 179 -13.89 -2.45 11.49
CA VAL A 179 -14.82 -2.28 10.36
C VAL A 179 -14.55 -3.30 9.25
N LEU A 180 -13.33 -3.29 8.68
CA LEU A 180 -12.97 -4.18 7.56
C LEU A 180 -12.69 -5.61 8.00
N LYS A 181 -12.44 -5.83 9.31
CA LYS A 181 -12.20 -7.12 9.95
C LYS A 181 -11.12 -7.95 9.26
N THR A 182 -10.05 -7.29 8.82
CA THR A 182 -8.92 -7.93 8.14
C THR A 182 -7.94 -8.48 9.18
N PRO A 183 -7.45 -9.74 9.04
CA PRO A 183 -6.49 -10.31 9.98
C PRO A 183 -5.15 -9.57 9.97
N ASN A 184 -4.72 -9.10 8.80
CA ASN A 184 -3.48 -8.36 8.64
C ASN A 184 -3.69 -7.12 7.77
N ALA A 185 -3.09 -6.02 8.20
CA ALA A 185 -3.10 -4.75 7.49
C ALA A 185 -1.76 -4.03 7.71
N LEU A 186 -1.31 -3.25 6.73
CA LEU A 186 -0.11 -2.43 6.87
C LEU A 186 -0.34 -1.00 6.40
N TYR A 187 0.43 -0.10 7.00
CA TYR A 187 0.51 1.28 6.58
C TYR A 187 1.41 1.41 5.36
N LEU A 188 1.01 2.23 4.39
CA LEU A 188 1.85 2.58 3.25
C LEU A 188 2.75 3.78 3.64
N ASP A 189 3.26 4.54 2.67
CA ASP A 189 4.18 5.65 2.96
C ASP A 189 3.59 6.73 3.89
N GLY A 190 4.44 7.25 4.77
CA GLY A 190 4.13 8.21 5.83
C GLY A 190 4.20 9.68 5.45
N ASN A 191 4.97 10.01 4.42
CA ASN A 191 5.17 11.41 4.03
C ASN A 191 4.12 11.89 3.03
N ILE A 192 3.50 10.95 2.32
CA ILE A 192 2.50 11.21 1.29
C ILE A 192 1.47 10.09 1.35
N SER A 193 0.18 10.44 1.37
CA SER A 193 -0.91 9.51 1.13
C SER A 193 -1.77 10.06 0.01
N ARG A 194 -1.93 9.29 -1.07
CA ARG A 194 -2.73 9.68 -2.24
C ARG A 194 -3.53 8.52 -2.76
N LEU A 195 -4.66 8.87 -3.36
CA LEU A 195 -5.54 7.96 -4.07
C LEU A 195 -5.80 8.47 -5.50
N TYR A 196 -5.69 7.54 -6.42
CA TYR A 196 -6.27 7.59 -7.75
C TYR A 196 -7.45 6.60 -7.76
N ASP A 197 -8.62 7.03 -8.20
CA ASP A 197 -9.80 6.19 -8.38
C ASP A 197 -10.55 6.68 -9.62
N ALA A 198 -10.38 5.94 -10.73
CA ALA A 198 -11.00 6.24 -12.02
C ALA A 198 -12.53 6.30 -11.91
N GLY A 199 -13.13 5.36 -11.17
CA GLY A 199 -14.58 5.20 -11.09
C GLY A 199 -15.28 6.38 -10.39
N SER A 200 -14.63 6.97 -9.38
CA SER A 200 -15.15 8.19 -8.74
C SER A 200 -14.63 9.49 -9.37
N GLY A 201 -13.65 9.40 -10.29
CA GLY A 201 -12.94 10.55 -10.85
C GLY A 201 -11.98 11.22 -9.85
N ARG A 202 -11.68 10.58 -8.71
CA ARG A 202 -10.73 11.12 -7.73
C ARG A 202 -9.31 10.97 -8.24
N HIS A 203 -8.59 12.08 -8.28
CA HIS A 203 -7.18 12.11 -8.65
C HIS A 203 -6.40 13.07 -7.73
N ASP A 204 -5.83 12.53 -6.66
CA ASP A 204 -5.09 13.35 -5.69
C ASP A 204 -3.78 13.87 -6.32
N ALA A 205 -3.62 15.19 -6.31
CA ALA A 205 -2.41 15.85 -6.80
C ALA A 205 -1.31 15.95 -5.72
N GLY A 206 -0.07 16.17 -6.15
CA GLY A 206 1.00 16.64 -5.28
C GLY A 206 2.41 16.30 -5.79
N TRP A 207 3.39 16.43 -4.90
CA TRP A 207 4.80 16.11 -5.14
C TRP A 207 5.05 14.72 -5.76
N PRO A 208 6.13 14.57 -6.55
CA PRO A 208 6.53 13.26 -7.06
C PRO A 208 6.64 12.22 -5.93
N MET A 209 6.27 10.97 -6.21
CA MET A 209 6.24 9.84 -5.26
C MET A 209 7.29 8.79 -5.65
N GLY A 210 7.54 7.83 -4.77
CA GLY A 210 8.32 6.64 -5.11
C GLY A 210 7.44 5.54 -5.70
N PRO A 211 7.56 4.30 -5.20
CA PRO A 211 6.69 3.20 -5.58
C PRO A 211 5.20 3.55 -5.63
N ILE A 212 4.52 3.08 -6.68
CA ILE A 212 3.05 3.17 -6.86
C ILE A 212 2.51 1.75 -6.95
N ILE A 213 1.34 1.52 -6.35
CA ILE A 213 0.57 0.27 -6.47
C ILE A 213 -0.81 0.60 -7.01
N GLY A 214 -1.33 -0.22 -7.92
CA GLY A 214 -2.69 -0.03 -8.40
C GLY A 214 -3.25 -1.19 -9.20
N THR A 215 -4.57 -1.21 -9.35
CA THR A 215 -5.25 -2.08 -10.31
C THR A 215 -5.04 -1.55 -11.73
N VAL A 216 -5.01 -2.48 -12.68
CA VAL A 216 -4.87 -2.20 -14.09
C VAL A 216 -6.09 -2.75 -14.81
N GLU A 217 -6.74 -1.89 -15.58
CA GLU A 217 -7.94 -2.21 -16.35
C GLU A 217 -7.76 -1.76 -17.80
N LYS A 218 -8.66 -2.20 -18.69
CA LYS A 218 -8.66 -1.73 -20.08
C LYS A 218 -9.02 -0.25 -20.11
N ALA A 219 -8.30 0.53 -20.91
CA ALA A 219 -8.70 1.90 -21.19
C ALA A 219 -10.00 1.88 -22.02
N GLU A 220 -10.96 2.74 -21.65
CA GLU A 220 -12.19 2.99 -22.42
C GLU A 220 -11.93 3.85 -23.66
#